data_AF-A0A0W8FG49-F1
#
_entry.id   AF-A0A0W8FG49-F1
#
_cell.length_a   1.000
_cell.length_b   1.000
_cell.length_c   1.000
_cell.angle_alpha   90.00
_cell.angle_beta   90.00
_cell.angle_gamma   90.00
#
_symmetry.space_group_name_H-M   'P 1'
#
loop_
_entity.id
_entity.type
_entity.pdbx_description
1 polymer ?
#
loop_
_entity_poly.entity_id
_entity_poly.type
_entity_poly.pdbx_seq_one_letter_code
_entity_poly.pdbx_strand_id
1 'polypeptide(L)'
;MLHAEIDCLRNAGRIGSYRGTVLYSTLMPCYLCAGAAVQFGIAKVVAGESENFGGARDLLESHGIEVIDLDLEECKQMMRRFIEEHPDIWFEDIGAL
;
A
#
# COMPACT_ATOMS: atom_id res chain seq x y z
N MET A 1 -6.06 -8.56 11.17
CA MET A 1 -4.93 -7.73 10.75
C MET A 1 -5.42 -6.75 9.69
N LEU A 2 -5.33 -5.45 9.95
CA LEU A 2 -5.79 -4.41 9.02
C LEU A 2 -4.56 -3.65 8.52
N HIS A 3 -4.27 -3.79 7.23
CA HIS A 3 -3.25 -2.97 6.58
C HIS A 3 -3.70 -1.51 6.50
N ALA A 4 -2.73 -0.60 6.49
CA ALA A 4 -2.97 0.84 6.60
C ALA A 4 -3.87 1.38 5.48
N GLU A 5 -3.76 0.85 4.25
CA GLU A 5 -4.59 1.28 3.13
C GLU A 5 -6.04 0.84 3.29
N ILE A 6 -6.28 -0.36 3.84
CA ILE A 6 -7.62 -0.84 4.16
C ILE A 6 -8.22 -0.02 5.30
N ASP A 7 -7.44 0.28 6.33
CA ASP A 7 -7.88 1.14 7.43
C ASP A 7 -8.17 2.57 6.96
N CYS A 8 -7.35 3.11 6.06
CA CYS A 8 -7.56 4.42 5.41
C CYS A 8 -8.90 4.46 4.67
N LEU A 9 -9.17 3.47 3.81
CA LEU A 9 -10.43 3.38 3.08
C LEU A 9 -11.63 3.21 4.02
N ARG A 10 -11.47 2.42 5.08
CA ARG A 10 -12.50 2.24 6.11
C ARG A 10 -12.80 3.56 6.85
N ASN A 11 -11.78 4.33 7.19
CA ASN A 11 -11.89 5.62 7.88
C ASN A 11 -12.51 6.70 6.96
N ALA A 12 -12.24 6.66 5.66
CA ALA A 12 -12.93 7.53 4.69
C ALA A 12 -14.45 7.27 4.65
N GLY A 13 -14.87 6.03 4.95
CA GLY A 13 -16.28 5.67 5.07
C GLY A 13 -17.04 5.62 3.75
N ARG A 14 -18.36 5.56 3.80
CA ARG A 14 -19.21 5.42 2.60
C ARG A 14 -19.39 6.76 1.89
N ILE A 15 -18.45 7.12 1.01
CA ILE A 15 -18.47 8.39 0.27
C ILE A 15 -19.12 8.32 -1.12
N GLY A 16 -19.66 7.17 -1.50
CA GLY A 16 -20.35 6.94 -2.79
C GLY A 16 -19.41 6.46 -3.91
N SER A 17 -18.34 7.20 -4.20
CA SER A 17 -17.35 6.80 -5.23
C SER A 17 -15.95 7.28 -4.87
N TYR A 18 -14.97 6.39 -5.00
CA TYR A 18 -13.53 6.72 -4.93
C TYR A 18 -12.91 6.93 -6.31
N ARG A 19 -13.71 6.90 -7.38
CA ARG A 19 -13.18 7.10 -8.74
C ARG A 19 -12.51 8.47 -8.86
N GLY A 20 -11.28 8.48 -9.37
CA GLY A 20 -10.51 9.71 -9.56
C GLY A 20 -9.76 10.19 -8.30
N THR A 21 -9.80 9.46 -7.19
CA THR A 21 -8.97 9.77 -6.02
C THR A 21 -7.53 9.29 -6.19
N VAL A 22 -6.66 9.78 -5.30
CA VAL A 22 -5.28 9.35 -5.15
C VAL A 22 -5.13 8.70 -3.77
N LEU A 23 -4.57 7.50 -3.72
CA LEU A 23 -4.21 6.82 -2.48
C LEU A 23 -2.73 7.02 -2.20
N TYR A 24 -2.41 7.52 -1.01
CA TYR A 24 -1.04 7.66 -0.53
C TYR A 24 -0.76 6.56 0.49
N SER A 25 0.34 5.83 0.33
CA SER A 25 0.81 4.83 1.28
C SER A 25 2.31 5.00 1.50
N THR A 26 2.82 4.76 2.71
CA THR A 26 4.26 4.85 3.00
C THR A 26 5.05 3.70 2.39
N LEU A 27 4.40 2.57 2.11
CA LEU A 27 4.97 1.37 1.50
C LEU A 27 4.13 0.94 0.30
N MET A 28 4.75 0.28 -0.67
CA MET A 28 4.04 -0.24 -1.85
C MET A 28 2.92 -1.22 -1.42
N PRO A 29 1.67 -1.03 -1.89
CA PRO A 29 0.54 -1.85 -1.45
C PRO A 29 0.71 -3.33 -1.80
N CYS A 30 0.36 -4.21 -0.86
CA CYS A 30 0.27 -5.65 -1.10
C CYS A 30 -0.92 -6.00 -2.03
N TYR A 31 -1.08 -7.28 -2.39
CA TYR A 31 -2.19 -7.72 -3.25
C TYR A 31 -3.59 -7.42 -2.69
N LEU A 32 -3.78 -7.48 -1.36
CA LEU A 32 -5.05 -7.14 -0.73
C LEU A 32 -5.38 -5.65 -0.92
N CYS A 33 -4.42 -4.78 -0.60
CA CYS A 33 -4.58 -3.33 -0.67
C CYS A 33 -4.67 -2.85 -2.13
N ALA A 34 -3.86 -3.40 -3.03
CA ALA A 34 -3.95 -3.14 -4.45
C ALA A 34 -5.29 -3.59 -5.05
N GLY A 35 -5.80 -4.76 -4.65
CA GLY A 35 -7.12 -5.23 -5.02
C GLY A 35 -8.23 -4.28 -4.57
N ALA A 36 -8.14 -3.72 -3.36
CA ALA A 36 -9.07 -2.71 -2.89
C ALA A 36 -9.00 -1.42 -3.75
N ALA A 37 -7.80 -0.94 -4.07
CA ALA A 37 -7.62 0.23 -4.94
C ALA A 37 -8.27 0.02 -6.32
N VAL A 38 -8.05 -1.15 -6.94
CA VAL A 38 -8.69 -1.56 -8.20
C VAL A 38 -10.21 -1.62 -8.05
N GLN A 39 -10.71 -2.31 -7.03
CA GLN A 39 -12.15 -2.50 -6.80
C GLN A 39 -12.90 -1.18 -6.64
N PHE A 40 -12.29 -0.21 -5.95
CA PHE A 40 -12.90 1.11 -5.71
C PHE A 40 -12.63 2.13 -6.82
N GLY A 41 -11.83 1.76 -7.83
CA GLY A 41 -11.53 2.61 -8.97
C GLY A 41 -10.64 3.81 -8.65
N ILE A 42 -9.76 3.67 -7.65
CA ILE A 42 -8.74 4.66 -7.34
C ILE A 42 -7.88 4.88 -8.58
N ALA A 43 -7.67 6.14 -8.98
CA ALA A 43 -7.00 6.44 -10.24
C ALA A 43 -5.47 6.42 -10.13
N LYS A 44 -4.94 6.69 -8.93
CA LYS A 44 -3.51 6.81 -8.69
C LYS A 44 -3.12 6.30 -7.31
N VAL A 45 -1.98 5.63 -7.23
CA VAL A 45 -1.32 5.24 -5.98
C VAL A 45 0.04 5.94 -5.93
N VAL A 46 0.33 6.60 -4.82
CA VAL A 46 1.64 7.17 -4.52
C VAL A 46 2.21 6.42 -3.32
N ALA A 47 3.26 5.65 -3.55
CA ALA A 47 3.99 4.91 -2.54
C ALA A 47 5.20 5.71 -2.07
N GLY A 48 5.48 5.67 -0.76
CA GLY A 48 6.69 6.24 -0.19
C GLY A 48 7.94 5.48 -0.64
N GLU A 49 7.89 4.15 -0.66
CA GLU A 49 8.98 3.28 -1.12
C GLU A 49 8.49 1.87 -1.50
N SER A 50 9.33 1.11 -2.20
CA SER A 50 9.09 -0.30 -2.56
C SER A 50 10.30 -1.23 -2.35
N GLU A 51 11.36 -0.74 -1.69
CA GLU A 51 12.61 -1.49 -1.47
C GLU A 51 12.44 -2.57 -0.40
N ASN A 52 11.83 -2.23 0.74
CA ASN A 52 11.60 -3.22 1.81
C ASN A 52 10.51 -4.23 1.44
N PHE A 53 9.58 -3.83 0.57
CA PHE A 53 8.51 -4.68 0.07
C PHE A 53 8.03 -4.18 -1.29
N GLY A 54 8.21 -5.00 -2.33
CA GLY A 54 7.86 -4.63 -3.71
C GLY A 54 6.36 -4.52 -3.99
N GLY A 55 5.52 -5.06 -3.10
CA GLY A 55 4.06 -5.01 -3.23
C GLY A 55 3.52 -5.57 -4.55
N ALA A 56 2.37 -5.06 -4.98
CA ALA A 56 1.63 -5.50 -6.15
C ALA A 56 1.55 -4.41 -7.23
N ARG A 57 2.68 -3.75 -7.52
CA ARG A 57 2.76 -2.67 -8.52
C ARG A 57 2.17 -3.07 -9.87
N ASP A 58 2.57 -4.23 -10.39
CA ASP A 58 2.11 -4.71 -11.70
C ASP A 58 0.59 -4.89 -11.77
N LEU A 59 -0.05 -5.32 -10.67
CA LEU A 59 -1.51 -5.46 -10.61
C LEU A 59 -2.21 -4.10 -10.72
N LEU A 60 -1.69 -3.08 -10.04
CA LEU A 60 -2.22 -1.72 -10.09
C LEU A 60 -2.11 -1.17 -11.52
N GLU A 61 -0.91 -1.22 -12.09
CA GLU A 61 -0.63 -0.68 -13.42
C GLU A 61 -1.41 -1.43 -14.51
N SER A 62 -1.56 -2.77 -14.41
CA SER A 62 -2.34 -3.56 -15.37
C SER A 62 -3.84 -3.23 -15.38
N HIS A 63 -4.35 -2.59 -14.33
CA HIS A 63 -5.75 -2.13 -14.22
C HIS A 63 -5.88 -0.63 -14.47
N GLY A 64 -4.84 0.02 -15.00
CA GLY A 64 -4.86 1.42 -15.40
C GLY A 64 -4.73 2.41 -14.24
N ILE A 65 -4.28 1.95 -13.06
CA ILE A 65 -3.93 2.83 -11.95
C ILE A 65 -2.52 3.38 -12.19
N GLU A 66 -2.36 4.69 -12.14
CA GLU A 66 -1.04 5.33 -12.19
C GLU A 66 -0.31 5.06 -10.87
N VAL A 67 0.90 4.49 -10.91
CA VAL A 67 1.71 4.23 -9.72
C VAL A 67 2.95 5.11 -9.73
N ILE A 68 3.12 5.89 -8.67
CA ILE A 68 4.33 6.68 -8.41
C ILE A 68 5.01 6.08 -7.19
N ASP A 69 6.27 5.70 -7.35
CA ASP A 69 7.17 5.39 -6.25
C ASP A 69 8.08 6.60 -6.02
N LEU A 70 8.01 7.18 -4.82
CA LEU A 70 8.76 8.38 -4.47
C LEU A 70 10.19 8.09 -4.00
N ASP A 71 10.52 6.82 -3.74
CA ASP A 71 11.85 6.40 -3.27
C ASP A 71 12.33 7.16 -2.02
N LEU A 72 11.43 7.42 -1.07
CA LEU A 72 11.69 8.24 0.11
C LEU A 72 12.53 7.51 1.16
N GLU A 73 13.71 8.04 1.43
CA GLU A 73 14.64 7.50 2.41
C GLU A 73 14.03 7.40 3.83
N GLU A 74 13.18 8.37 4.21
CA GLU A 74 12.49 8.33 5.51
C GLU A 74 11.53 7.15 5.66
N CYS A 75 10.82 6.77 4.58
CA CYS A 75 9.91 5.61 4.57
C CYS A 75 10.72 4.31 4.61
N LYS A 76 11.81 4.22 3.82
CA LYS A 76 12.70 3.06 3.81
C LYS A 76 13.31 2.79 5.18
N GLN A 77 13.84 3.83 5.83
CA GLN A 77 14.45 3.69 7.15
C GLN A 77 13.43 3.35 8.23
N MET A 78 12.21 3.90 8.14
CA MET A 78 11.12 3.54 9.04
C MET A 78 10.78 2.06 8.93
N MET A 79 10.53 1.57 7.72
CA MET A 79 10.17 0.16 7.49
C MET A 79 11.32 -0.79 7.81
N ARG A 80 12.55 -0.46 7.40
CA ARG A 80 13.74 -1.29 7.70
C ARG A 80 13.92 -1.49 9.20
N ARG A 81 13.85 -0.42 9.99
CA ARG A 81 13.95 -0.53 11.47
C ARG A 81 12.86 -1.40 12.05
N PHE A 82 11.60 -1.20 11.62
CA PHE A 82 10.49 -2.02 12.11
C PHE A 82 10.67 -3.52 11.79
N ILE A 83 11.10 -3.85 10.57
CA ILE A 83 11.33 -5.23 10.13
C ILE A 83 12.49 -5.87 10.92
N GLU A 84 13.56 -5.12 11.17
CA GLU A 84 14.71 -5.59 11.97
C GLU A 84 14.35 -5.81 13.44
N GLU A 85 13.55 -4.92 14.03
CA GLU A 85 13.15 -4.97 15.45
C GLU A 85 12.02 -5.97 15.71
N HIS A 86 11.13 -6.20 14.74
CA HIS A 86 9.92 -7.02 14.88
C HIS A 86 9.66 -7.94 13.66
N PRO A 87 10.60 -8.84 13.30
CA PRO A 87 10.49 -9.64 12.08
C PRO A 87 9.30 -10.61 12.11
N ASP A 88 8.97 -11.19 13.25
CA ASP A 88 7.82 -12.08 13.43
C ASP A 88 6.50 -11.36 13.14
N ILE A 89 6.33 -10.14 13.66
CA ILE A 89 5.15 -9.31 13.40
C ILE A 89 5.09 -8.94 11.91
N TRP A 90 6.23 -8.57 11.30
CA TRP A 90 6.27 -8.25 9.87
C TRP A 90 5.88 -9.45 9.00
N PHE A 91 6.44 -10.64 9.25
CA PHE A 91 6.09 -11.83 8.48
C PHE A 91 4.65 -12.27 8.72
N GLU A 92 4.07 -12.01 9.91
CA GLU A 92 2.62 -12.15 10.14
C GLU A 92 1.86 -11.21 9.19
N ASP A 93 2.29 -9.94 9.15
CA ASP A 93 1.64 -8.87 8.42
C ASP A 93 1.57 -9.10 6.91
N ILE A 94 2.55 -9.81 6.35
CA ILE A 94 2.54 -10.16 4.93
C ILE A 94 2.13 -11.61 4.65
N GLY A 95 1.71 -12.36 5.68
CA GLY A 95 1.25 -13.76 5.54
C GLY A 95 2.36 -14.75 5.16
N ALA A 96 3.59 -14.48 5.59
CA ALA A 96 4.79 -15.28 5.30
C ALA A 96 5.39 -15.98 6.55
N LEU A 97 4.66 -15.94 7.67
CA LEU A 97 5.02 -16.61 8.94
C LEU A 97 4.87 -18.14 8.84
#